data_AF-A0A8H8S800-F1
#
_entry.id   AF-A0A8H8S800-F1
#
_cell.length_a   1.000
_cell.length_b   1.000
_cell.length_c   1.000
_cell.angle_alpha   90.00
_cell.angle_beta   90.00
_cell.angle_gamma   90.00
#
_symmetry.space_group_name_H-M   'P 1'
#
loop_
_entity.id
_entity.type
_entity.pdbx_description
1 polymer ?
#
loop_
_entity_poly.entity_id
_entity_poly.type
_entity_poly.pdbx_seq_one_letter_code
_entity_poly.pdbx_strand_id
1 'polypeptide(L)'
;ENPWGYNPKSYRKFRKNLDEQHANPVPQPETYWKSYWTEERAKDDWTAAPAPKSEEQLSKEKIEKNLAGWPWKGVPQKLLTVSPYAYNYYNEEPPYNRVQAPFQMNEVVQTSKLFTELFRARPVLEIIARHLFQYHSMSWQFFATCQEAGRTMAQVLGFWDVNGNFFGHCEEPPTVKGPHHDARVSLITIVAPVRRPEGPGAYVEQIENIHSLCLSVYNFAENIRNIQFHRVPFLSTRLLALLVPKMRKLENLGIYKCQLIHVGEAMRLLEIIQTDRMLGKEDQVSLDFFPNYHVGPEESHGEYCVGTYGASWDNWNGDSDIAIWAMVTRIIPQARKQGIDFESPHTAFRQWLDKSPCWRVDEMLEAISLFTTDPDYDPAAFAALVDCRNPDHYGNVAKYTGKIVHRPQGWKWSTQRIPCDTCHSSPLGIFFHYINVRPIVDANGDVRPNCTLRCLGCKFHIVLNKEKDHFKQRKRNTIREWLRGDDGEWNDADLLKAITDIENKGIILRATQMDDHRQELVKAGWDPEEAVQAPITERERNQKFSSFHRSPTVDDKRNDPKFMTEEEKRWKLIARPERRHEHGY
;
A
#
# COMPACT_ATOMS: atom_id res chain seq x y z
N GLU A 1 7.81 -56.53 8.42
CA GLU A 1 7.46 -56.12 7.04
C GLU A 1 7.03 -54.66 7.04
N ASN A 2 7.23 -53.94 5.94
CA ASN A 2 6.88 -52.52 5.79
C ASN A 2 5.57 -52.42 5.01
N PRO A 3 4.41 -52.26 5.68
CA PRO A 3 3.13 -52.31 5.00
C PRO A 3 2.82 -51.05 4.17
N TRP A 4 3.69 -50.04 4.20
CA TRP A 4 3.42 -48.70 3.68
C TRP A 4 4.40 -48.23 2.60
N GLY A 5 5.27 -49.11 2.11
CA GLY A 5 6.15 -48.82 0.95
C GLY A 5 7.23 -47.75 1.18
N TYR A 6 7.43 -47.26 2.41
CA TYR A 6 8.46 -46.25 2.69
C TYR A 6 9.89 -46.77 2.47
N ASN A 7 10.79 -45.87 2.06
CA ASN A 7 12.23 -46.15 2.10
C ASN A 7 12.65 -46.62 3.52
N PRO A 8 13.47 -47.68 3.65
CA PRO A 8 13.90 -48.24 4.95
C PRO A 8 14.52 -47.23 5.92
N LYS A 9 15.21 -46.19 5.43
CA LYS A 9 15.79 -45.12 6.25
C LYS A 9 14.72 -44.20 6.84
N SER A 10 13.70 -43.86 6.06
CA SER A 10 12.57 -43.03 6.51
C SER A 10 11.69 -43.77 7.52
N TYR A 11 11.46 -45.07 7.30
CA TYR A 11 10.69 -45.90 8.22
C TYR A 11 11.37 -46.05 9.59
N ARG A 12 12.71 -46.19 9.62
CA ARG A 12 13.46 -46.19 10.89
C ARG A 12 13.36 -44.87 11.64
N LYS A 13 13.41 -43.73 10.95
CA LYS A 13 13.29 -42.40 11.56
C LYS A 13 11.88 -42.18 12.14
N PHE A 14 10.84 -42.58 11.42
CA PHE A 14 9.46 -42.50 11.89
C PHE A 14 9.25 -43.34 13.16
N ARG A 15 9.72 -44.59 13.17
CA ARG A 15 9.56 -45.49 14.32
C ARG A 15 10.27 -44.97 15.57
N LYS A 16 11.47 -44.41 15.40
CA LYS A 16 12.23 -43.77 16.48
C LYS A 16 11.46 -42.60 17.12
N ASN A 17 10.84 -41.75 16.31
CA ASN A 17 10.05 -40.63 16.81
C ASN A 17 8.77 -41.08 17.54
N LEU A 18 8.16 -42.18 17.09
CA LEU A 18 6.98 -42.76 17.73
C LEU A 18 7.33 -43.34 19.11
N ASP A 19 8.46 -44.06 19.19
CA ASP A 19 8.96 -44.63 20.45
C ASP A 19 9.37 -43.52 21.45
N GLU A 20 9.93 -42.41 20.95
CA GLU A 20 10.25 -41.21 21.76
C GLU A 20 8.99 -40.48 22.26
N GLN A 21 7.88 -40.49 21.51
CA GLN A 21 6.60 -39.93 21.98
C GLN A 21 5.92 -40.80 23.04
N HIS A 22 6.07 -42.12 22.98
CA HIS A 22 5.53 -43.02 24.00
C HIS A 22 6.33 -43.02 25.31
N ALA A 23 7.56 -42.49 25.32
CA ALA A 23 8.43 -42.43 26.49
C ALA A 23 8.15 -41.25 27.44
N ASN A 24 7.35 -40.25 27.04
CA ASN A 24 7.00 -39.08 27.85
C ASN A 24 5.50 -39.08 28.20
N PRO A 25 5.11 -39.35 29.46
CA PRO A 25 3.70 -39.36 29.84
C PRO A 25 3.14 -37.94 29.89
N VAL A 26 2.08 -37.68 29.12
CA VAL A 26 1.26 -36.46 29.23
C VAL A 26 0.58 -36.46 30.61
N PRO A 27 0.62 -35.36 31.39
CA PRO A 27 -0.03 -35.29 32.69
C PRO A 27 -1.55 -35.49 32.54
N GLN A 28 -2.14 -36.23 33.47
CA GLN A 28 -3.55 -36.59 33.43
C GLN A 28 -4.46 -35.34 33.42
N PRO A 29 -5.50 -35.27 32.57
CA PRO A 29 -6.35 -34.09 32.42
C PRO A 29 -6.98 -33.57 33.71
N GLU A 30 -7.21 -34.44 34.71
CA GLU A 30 -7.90 -34.08 35.95
C GLU A 30 -7.10 -33.17 36.89
N THR A 31 -5.76 -33.19 36.83
CA THR A 31 -4.92 -32.30 37.65
C THR A 31 -4.86 -30.89 37.08
N TYR A 32 -4.91 -30.73 35.75
CA TYR A 32 -4.91 -29.42 35.08
C TYR A 32 -6.18 -28.61 35.37
N TRP A 33 -7.34 -29.27 35.34
CA TRP A 33 -8.62 -28.59 35.60
C TRP A 33 -8.78 -28.20 37.08
N LYS A 34 -8.26 -29.00 38.03
CA LYS A 34 -8.32 -28.64 39.46
C LYS A 34 -7.46 -27.42 39.81
N SER A 35 -6.28 -27.25 39.23
CA SER A 35 -5.46 -26.05 39.49
C SER A 35 -6.11 -24.79 38.91
N TYR A 36 -6.69 -24.88 37.70
CA TYR A 36 -7.34 -23.76 37.03
C TYR A 36 -8.52 -23.20 37.83
N TRP A 37 -9.40 -24.06 38.37
CA TRP A 37 -10.55 -23.61 39.17
C TRP A 37 -10.19 -23.12 40.58
N THR A 38 -9.02 -23.53 41.10
CA THR A 38 -8.52 -23.05 42.40
C THR A 38 -7.92 -21.65 42.27
N GLU A 39 -7.27 -21.34 41.15
CA GLU A 39 -6.77 -20.00 40.83
C GLU A 39 -7.88 -18.99 40.52
N GLU A 40 -8.99 -19.42 39.90
CA GLU A 40 -10.15 -18.54 39.68
C GLU A 40 -10.86 -18.17 40.99
N ARG A 41 -11.06 -19.12 41.91
CA ARG A 41 -11.70 -18.82 43.21
C ARG A 41 -10.88 -17.89 44.11
N ALA A 42 -9.56 -17.84 43.93
CA ALA A 42 -8.69 -16.94 44.69
C ALA A 42 -8.78 -15.47 44.21
N LYS A 43 -9.33 -15.21 43.00
CA LYS A 43 -9.48 -13.86 42.45
C LYS A 43 -10.70 -13.09 42.98
N ASP A 44 -11.65 -13.79 43.60
CA ASP A 44 -12.91 -13.20 44.09
C ASP A 44 -12.88 -12.82 45.59
N ASP A 45 -11.75 -12.97 46.29
CA ASP A 45 -11.62 -12.53 47.68
C ASP A 45 -11.13 -11.06 47.75
N TRP A 46 -12.07 -10.12 47.64
CA TRP A 46 -11.85 -8.68 47.69
C TRP A 46 -11.35 -8.14 49.06
N THR A 47 -11.11 -9.02 50.04
CA THR A 47 -10.65 -8.64 51.39
C THR A 47 -9.15 -8.89 51.63
N ALA A 48 -8.45 -9.54 50.70
CA ALA A 48 -7.01 -9.79 50.84
C ALA A 48 -6.17 -8.56 50.42
N ALA A 49 -5.18 -8.21 51.24
CA ALA A 49 -4.19 -7.20 50.87
C ALA A 49 -3.50 -7.60 49.56
N PRO A 50 -3.26 -6.66 48.62
CA PRO A 50 -2.73 -6.99 47.31
C PRO A 50 -1.39 -7.70 47.44
N ALA A 51 -1.26 -8.82 46.71
CA ALA A 51 -0.04 -9.61 46.70
C ALA A 51 1.19 -8.73 46.38
N PRO A 52 2.36 -9.03 46.97
CA PRO A 52 3.59 -8.30 46.66
C PRO A 52 3.84 -8.34 45.15
N LYS A 53 4.03 -7.15 44.56
CA LYS A 53 4.20 -7.00 43.12
C LYS A 53 5.36 -7.86 42.64
N SER A 54 5.16 -8.58 41.54
CA SER A 54 6.23 -9.40 40.94
C SER A 54 7.40 -8.51 40.50
N GLU A 55 8.58 -9.11 40.35
CA GLU A 55 9.77 -8.41 39.83
C GLU A 55 9.50 -7.78 38.45
N GLU A 56 8.64 -8.41 37.66
CA GLU A 56 8.16 -7.93 36.38
C GLU A 56 7.22 -6.71 36.51
N GLN A 57 6.32 -6.69 37.50
CA GLN A 57 5.46 -5.54 37.81
C GLN A 57 6.25 -4.36 38.38
N LEU A 58 7.28 -4.63 39.20
CA LEU A 58 8.19 -3.60 39.71
C LEU A 58 9.07 -3.03 38.60
N SER A 59 9.52 -3.86 37.66
CA SER A 59 10.21 -3.43 36.44
C SER A 59 9.28 -2.56 35.56
N LYS A 60 8.02 -2.95 35.40
CA LYS A 60 6.98 -2.20 34.69
C LYS A 60 6.74 -0.82 35.30
N GLU A 61 6.54 -0.72 36.61
CA GLU A 61 6.34 0.58 37.27
C GLU A 61 7.58 1.47 37.19
N LYS A 62 8.78 0.87 37.22
CA LYS A 62 10.03 1.61 37.02
C LYS A 62 10.14 2.16 35.60
N ILE A 63 9.74 1.38 34.59
CA ILE A 63 9.66 1.81 33.20
C ILE A 63 8.62 2.92 33.06
N GLU A 64 7.39 2.74 33.54
CA GLU A 64 6.30 3.73 33.46
C GLU A 64 6.64 5.04 34.19
N LYS A 65 7.29 4.95 35.35
CA LYS A 65 7.79 6.12 36.09
C LYS A 65 8.92 6.84 35.36
N ASN A 66 9.74 6.12 34.59
CA ASN A 66 10.75 6.71 33.70
C ASN A 66 10.14 7.28 32.40
N LEU A 67 8.90 6.91 32.06
CA LEU A 67 8.13 7.44 30.93
C LEU A 67 7.19 8.59 31.35
N ALA A 68 7.01 8.85 32.65
CA ALA A 68 6.25 9.98 33.15
C ALA A 68 6.94 11.31 32.79
N GLY A 69 6.35 12.08 31.86
CA GLY A 69 6.96 13.29 31.29
C GLY A 69 7.40 13.14 29.82
N TRP A 70 7.18 11.97 29.23
CA TRP A 70 7.22 11.72 27.80
C TRP A 70 5.84 12.05 27.18
N PRO A 71 5.72 12.65 25.98
CA PRO A 71 6.68 12.66 24.87
C PRO A 71 7.68 13.82 24.93
N TRP A 72 8.78 13.66 24.21
CA TRP A 72 9.65 14.76 23.79
C TRP A 72 8.78 15.91 23.25
N LYS A 73 8.86 17.10 23.85
CA LYS A 73 8.26 18.32 23.28
C LYS A 73 8.82 18.50 21.86
N GLY A 74 7.95 18.48 20.84
CA GLY A 74 8.32 18.84 19.46
C GLY A 74 8.27 17.71 18.41
N VAL A 75 7.98 16.46 18.78
CA VAL A 75 7.77 15.37 17.80
C VAL A 75 6.32 15.41 17.29
N PRO A 76 6.07 15.27 15.98
CA PRO A 76 4.71 15.29 15.47
C PRO A 76 3.94 14.01 15.78
N GLN A 77 2.69 14.19 16.23
CA GLN A 77 1.75 13.10 16.55
C GLN A 77 1.09 12.50 15.29
N LYS A 78 1.36 13.05 14.10
CA LYS A 78 0.77 12.65 12.82
C LYS A 78 1.85 12.57 11.74
N LEU A 79 1.59 11.71 10.76
CA LEU A 79 2.54 11.37 9.70
C LEU A 79 2.69 12.48 8.66
N LEU A 80 3.85 12.50 8.00
CA LEU A 80 4.27 13.51 7.05
C LEU A 80 4.42 12.89 5.67
N THR A 81 3.67 13.34 4.67
CA THR A 81 4.10 13.14 3.30
C THR A 81 5.22 14.12 3.01
N VAL A 82 6.46 13.66 3.03
CA VAL A 82 7.61 14.43 2.56
C VAL A 82 7.93 13.96 1.14
N SER A 83 7.98 14.86 0.17
CA SER A 83 8.36 14.48 -1.18
C SER A 83 9.86 14.17 -1.19
N PRO A 84 10.33 13.13 -1.92
CA PRO A 84 11.74 12.77 -1.99
C PRO A 84 12.51 13.74 -2.89
N TYR A 85 12.43 15.04 -2.65
CA TYR A 85 13.24 16.03 -3.32
C TYR A 85 14.37 16.45 -2.40
N ALA A 86 15.46 15.70 -2.38
CA ALA A 86 16.71 16.20 -1.80
C ALA A 86 17.53 16.80 -2.95
N TYR A 87 17.44 18.13 -3.14
CA TYR A 87 18.21 18.81 -4.17
C TYR A 87 19.71 18.67 -3.88
N ASN A 88 20.46 18.16 -4.87
CA ASN A 88 21.92 18.00 -4.80
C ASN A 88 22.42 17.18 -3.60
N TYR A 89 21.57 16.35 -2.96
CA TYR A 89 21.97 15.51 -1.84
C TYR A 89 22.87 14.39 -2.33
N TYR A 90 24.10 14.40 -1.86
CA TYR A 90 25.03 13.30 -2.01
C TYR A 90 25.93 13.30 -0.78
N ASN A 91 26.18 12.12 -0.21
CA ASN A 91 27.02 12.04 0.98
C ASN A 91 28.45 12.41 0.60
N GLU A 92 28.99 13.44 1.25
CA GLU A 92 30.38 13.88 1.10
C GLU A 92 31.38 12.92 1.78
N GLU A 93 30.89 11.92 2.52
CA GLU A 93 31.71 10.99 3.29
C GLU A 93 32.14 9.75 2.47
N PRO A 94 33.44 9.36 2.48
CA PRO A 94 33.93 8.13 1.86
C PRO A 94 33.25 6.87 2.43
N PRO A 95 33.03 5.80 1.63
CA PRO A 95 33.42 5.59 0.24
C PRO A 95 32.46 6.23 -0.78
N TYR A 96 31.38 6.86 -0.33
CA TYR A 96 30.33 7.44 -1.17
C TYR A 96 30.71 8.78 -1.79
N ASN A 97 31.96 9.20 -1.59
CA ASN A 97 32.57 10.44 -2.07
C ASN A 97 32.75 10.43 -3.60
N ARG A 98 31.65 10.43 -4.36
CA ARG A 98 31.71 10.87 -5.76
C ARG A 98 31.86 12.38 -5.73
N VAL A 99 32.92 12.88 -6.38
CA VAL A 99 33.36 14.29 -6.43
C VAL A 99 32.25 15.26 -6.88
N GLN A 100 31.16 14.77 -7.47
CA GLN A 100 29.98 15.54 -7.83
C GLN A 100 28.73 14.73 -7.53
N ALA A 101 27.73 15.36 -6.90
CA ALA A 101 26.40 14.80 -6.85
C ALA A 101 25.96 14.46 -8.28
N PRO A 102 25.46 13.24 -8.55
CA PRO A 102 25.13 12.79 -9.91
C PRO A 102 24.17 13.73 -10.62
N PHE A 103 23.34 14.43 -9.85
CA PHE A 103 22.49 15.49 -10.34
C PHE A 103 22.76 16.77 -9.54
N GLN A 104 23.56 17.65 -10.11
CA GLN A 104 23.72 19.03 -9.63
C GLN A 104 22.80 19.92 -10.47
N MET A 105 21.71 20.37 -9.88
CA MET A 105 21.03 21.53 -10.43
C MET A 105 21.84 22.77 -10.13
N ASN A 106 21.88 23.70 -11.10
CA ASN A 106 22.46 25.02 -10.90
C ASN A 106 21.92 25.61 -9.61
N GLU A 107 22.82 25.95 -8.68
CA GLU A 107 22.43 26.56 -7.43
C GLU A 107 21.89 27.96 -7.72
N VAL A 108 20.57 28.09 -7.76
CA VAL A 108 19.92 29.40 -7.81
C VAL A 108 19.88 29.90 -6.38
N VAL A 109 20.57 31.00 -6.07
CA VAL A 109 20.55 31.58 -4.72
C VAL A 109 19.12 32.03 -4.39
N GLN A 110 18.37 31.18 -3.70
CA GLN A 110 17.03 31.48 -3.20
C GLN A 110 17.12 31.78 -1.71
N THR A 111 17.72 32.92 -1.36
CA THR A 111 17.81 33.37 0.03
C THR A 111 16.58 34.18 0.39
N SER A 112 15.95 33.82 1.51
CA SER A 112 14.87 34.60 2.12
C SER A 112 15.33 35.03 3.49
N LYS A 113 15.65 36.32 3.65
CA LYS A 113 16.04 36.88 4.96
C LYS A 113 14.98 36.58 6.03
N LEU A 114 13.70 36.60 5.65
CA LEU A 114 12.61 36.24 6.54
C LEU A 114 12.75 34.80 7.03
N PHE A 115 12.93 33.83 6.13
CA PHE A 115 13.07 32.42 6.52
C PHE A 115 14.36 32.17 7.30
N THR A 116 15.47 32.78 6.90
CA THR A 116 16.73 32.66 7.64
C THR A 116 16.61 33.17 9.08
N GLU A 117 15.97 34.33 9.30
CA GLU A 117 15.77 34.85 10.67
C GLU A 117 14.70 34.07 11.44
N LEU A 118 13.61 33.65 10.80
CA LEU A 118 12.58 32.80 11.42
C LEU A 118 13.14 31.45 11.88
N PHE A 119 13.98 30.82 11.05
CA PHE A 119 14.54 29.48 11.35
C PHE A 119 15.76 29.54 12.26
N ARG A 120 16.46 30.69 12.38
CA ARG A 120 17.42 30.92 13.48
C ARG A 120 16.75 30.85 14.84
N ALA A 121 15.51 31.31 14.96
CA ALA A 121 14.75 31.25 16.20
C ALA A 121 14.19 29.84 16.41
N ARG A 122 14.95 28.98 17.08
CA ARG A 122 14.58 27.57 17.36
C ARG A 122 13.12 27.38 17.87
N PRO A 123 12.58 28.19 18.80
CA PRO A 123 11.19 28.05 19.23
C PRO A 123 10.17 28.30 18.11
N VAL A 124 10.47 29.22 17.19
CA VAL A 124 9.61 29.53 16.03
C VAL A 124 9.67 28.38 15.04
N LEU A 125 10.87 27.87 14.74
CA LEU A 125 11.04 26.69 13.91
C LEU A 125 10.26 25.49 14.48
N GLU A 126 10.34 25.23 15.78
CA GLU A 126 9.60 24.15 16.43
C GLU A 126 8.07 24.32 16.31
N ILE A 127 7.55 25.55 16.35
CA ILE A 127 6.13 25.85 16.12
C ILE A 127 5.76 25.62 14.65
N ILE A 128 6.57 26.13 13.71
CA ILE A 128 6.36 25.96 12.28
C ILE A 128 6.38 24.48 11.93
N ALA A 129 7.40 23.75 12.35
CA ALA A 129 7.52 22.31 12.17
C ALA A 129 6.28 21.60 12.73
N ARG A 130 5.85 21.92 13.95
CA ARG A 130 4.62 21.35 14.53
C ARG A 130 3.39 21.55 13.63
N HIS A 131 3.23 22.73 13.02
CA HIS A 131 2.11 23.00 12.10
C HIS A 131 2.27 22.33 10.74
N LEU A 132 3.47 22.37 10.14
CA LEU A 132 3.79 21.64 8.91
C LEU A 132 3.53 20.14 9.05
N PHE A 133 3.66 19.66 10.28
CA PHE A 133 3.50 18.28 10.65
C PHE A 133 2.10 17.89 11.12
N GLN A 134 1.16 18.83 11.18
CA GLN A 134 -0.24 18.52 11.47
C GLN A 134 -0.94 17.86 10.29
N TYR A 135 -0.49 18.15 9.06
CA TYR A 135 -1.10 17.68 7.83
C TYR A 135 -0.07 17.00 6.93
N HIS A 136 -0.42 15.79 6.48
CA HIS A 136 0.47 14.94 5.68
C HIS A 136 1.10 15.69 4.49
N SER A 137 0.32 16.41 3.69
CA SER A 137 0.83 17.07 2.47
C SER A 137 1.55 18.41 2.65
N MET A 138 1.53 19.03 3.83
CA MET A 138 2.11 20.37 3.99
C MET A 138 3.64 20.37 4.02
N SER A 139 4.24 19.30 4.53
CA SER A 139 5.70 19.20 4.69
C SER A 139 6.44 19.28 3.35
N TRP A 140 5.97 18.55 2.33
CA TRP A 140 6.60 18.60 1.02
C TRP A 140 6.37 19.92 0.29
N GLN A 141 5.18 20.51 0.45
CA GLN A 141 4.85 21.81 -0.15
C GLN A 141 5.78 22.88 0.41
N PHE A 142 5.95 22.89 1.73
CA PHE A 142 6.88 23.78 2.40
C PHE A 142 8.32 23.53 1.96
N PHE A 143 8.75 22.27 1.87
CA PHE A 143 10.06 21.91 1.35
C PHE A 143 10.28 22.48 -0.07
N ALA A 144 9.25 22.49 -0.91
CA ALA A 144 9.31 22.99 -2.29
C ALA A 144 9.23 24.53 -2.41
N THR A 145 8.94 25.27 -1.32
CA THR A 145 8.79 26.74 -1.40
C THR A 145 10.09 27.46 -1.70
N CYS A 146 11.20 27.06 -1.07
CA CYS A 146 12.51 27.66 -1.27
C CYS A 146 13.64 26.77 -0.68
N GLN A 147 14.88 27.05 -1.06
CA GLN A 147 16.06 26.33 -0.57
C GLN A 147 16.25 26.41 0.94
N GLU A 148 15.99 27.56 1.57
CA GLU A 148 16.16 27.74 3.02
C GLU A 148 15.17 26.86 3.83
N ALA A 149 13.92 26.74 3.36
CA ALA A 149 12.95 25.81 3.92
C ALA A 149 13.42 24.36 3.75
N GLY A 150 13.94 24.01 2.57
CA GLY A 150 14.52 22.68 2.30
C GLY A 150 15.69 22.33 3.23
N ARG A 151 16.67 23.23 3.38
CA ARG A 151 17.83 23.05 4.28
C ARG A 151 17.40 22.88 5.74
N THR A 152 16.42 23.67 6.18
CA THR A 152 15.91 23.60 7.55
C THR A 152 15.21 22.27 7.81
N MET A 153 14.38 21.81 6.85
CA MET A 153 13.73 20.51 6.95
C MET A 153 14.74 19.36 6.88
N ALA A 154 15.79 19.47 6.08
CA ALA A 154 16.83 18.44 5.99
C ALA A 154 17.53 18.15 7.33
N GLN A 155 17.48 19.06 8.31
CA GLN A 155 18.06 18.82 9.65
C GLN A 155 17.26 17.79 10.48
N VAL A 156 15.98 17.57 10.17
CA VAL A 156 15.12 16.60 10.88
C VAL A 156 14.84 15.34 10.06
N LEU A 157 15.22 15.36 8.78
CA LEU A 157 15.06 14.26 7.85
C LEU A 157 16.38 13.49 7.70
N GLY A 158 16.31 12.17 7.72
CA GLY A 158 17.40 11.29 7.30
C GLY A 158 17.05 10.66 5.98
N PHE A 159 17.96 10.70 5.01
CA PHE A 159 17.77 10.06 3.72
C PHE A 159 18.55 8.75 3.66
N TRP A 160 17.83 7.67 3.41
CA TRP A 160 18.37 6.37 3.08
C TRP A 160 18.21 6.16 1.57
N ASP A 161 19.34 6.04 0.88
CA ASP A 161 19.39 5.92 -0.57
C ASP A 161 19.43 4.44 -0.98
N VAL A 162 18.30 3.96 -1.50
CA VAL A 162 18.18 2.58 -1.99
C VAL A 162 18.81 2.37 -3.37
N ASN A 163 19.30 3.42 -4.05
CA ASN A 163 20.12 3.27 -5.25
C ASN A 163 21.61 3.27 -4.92
N GLY A 164 22.05 4.10 -3.97
CA GLY A 164 23.45 4.24 -3.57
C GLY A 164 23.92 3.28 -2.48
N ASN A 165 23.07 2.35 -2.03
CA ASN A 165 23.36 1.44 -0.92
C ASN A 165 23.81 2.17 0.36
N PHE A 166 23.09 3.22 0.74
CA PHE A 166 23.41 4.03 1.90
C PHE A 166 22.21 4.13 2.83
N PHE A 167 22.35 3.59 4.05
CA PHE A 167 21.28 3.56 5.05
C PHE A 167 21.74 4.23 6.35
N GLY A 168 22.52 5.31 6.24
CA GLY A 168 23.01 6.06 7.39
C GLY A 168 23.99 5.27 8.25
N HIS A 169 24.81 4.40 7.62
CA HIS A 169 25.71 3.45 8.27
C HIS A 169 25.01 2.39 9.13
N CYS A 170 23.68 2.27 9.01
CA CYS A 170 22.94 1.21 9.68
C CYS A 170 23.16 -0.16 9.03
N GLU A 171 23.61 -0.17 7.77
CA GLU A 171 23.97 -1.37 7.01
C GLU A 171 25.26 -2.04 7.49
N GLU A 172 26.14 -1.29 8.17
CA GLU A 172 27.37 -1.81 8.77
C GLU A 172 27.09 -2.34 10.20
N PRO A 173 27.78 -3.41 10.64
CA PRO A 173 27.70 -3.83 12.03
C PRO A 173 28.20 -2.69 12.95
N PRO A 174 27.56 -2.48 14.11
CA PRO A 174 27.96 -1.43 15.04
C PRO A 174 29.33 -1.76 15.65
N THR A 175 30.43 -1.33 15.00
CA THR A 175 31.75 -0.94 15.55
C THR A 175 32.88 -0.97 14.51
N VAL A 176 33.73 0.08 14.51
CA VAL A 176 35.23 0.11 14.43
C VAL A 176 35.74 1.42 13.79
N LYS A 177 34.99 2.08 12.89
CA LYS A 177 35.53 3.19 12.07
C LYS A 177 35.33 4.60 12.65
N GLY A 178 35.61 4.87 13.93
CA GLY A 178 35.67 6.25 14.47
C GLY A 178 34.38 7.11 14.38
N PRO A 179 34.42 8.38 14.82
CA PRO A 179 33.22 9.21 15.10
C PRO A 179 32.42 9.66 13.87
N HIS A 180 32.96 9.50 12.66
CA HIS A 180 32.27 9.85 11.40
C HIS A 180 31.45 8.69 10.83
N HIS A 181 31.65 7.45 11.30
CA HIS A 181 30.92 6.27 10.84
C HIS A 181 29.89 5.76 11.85
N ASP A 182 29.48 6.61 12.80
CA ASP A 182 28.42 6.24 13.73
C ASP A 182 27.10 6.11 12.96
N ALA A 183 26.44 4.96 13.13
CA ALA A 183 25.13 4.71 12.55
C ALA A 183 24.09 5.72 13.05
N ARG A 184 23.31 6.28 12.12
CA ARG A 184 22.38 7.37 12.40
C ARG A 184 20.98 7.06 11.86
N VAL A 185 20.02 7.02 12.78
CA VAL A 185 18.59 7.06 12.48
C VAL A 185 18.08 8.45 12.82
N SER A 186 17.53 9.16 11.83
CA SER A 186 16.96 10.49 12.02
C SER A 186 15.57 10.43 12.63
N LEU A 187 15.03 11.60 13.01
CA LEU A 187 13.65 11.68 13.53
C LEU A 187 12.64 11.16 12.50
N ILE A 188 12.86 11.47 11.22
CA ILE A 188 12.07 10.96 10.09
C ILE A 188 13.04 10.35 9.07
N THR A 189 12.94 9.05 8.86
CA THR A 189 13.76 8.33 7.88
C THR A 189 13.01 8.17 6.56
N ILE A 190 13.53 8.77 5.50
CA ILE A 190 13.01 8.65 4.15
C ILE A 190 13.89 7.65 3.39
N VAL A 191 13.30 6.53 3.01
CA VAL A 191 13.92 5.51 2.15
C VAL A 191 13.44 5.75 0.72
N ALA A 192 14.34 6.20 -0.14
CA ALA A 192 14.01 6.56 -1.52
C ALA A 192 15.19 6.30 -2.46
N PRO A 193 14.93 6.04 -3.76
CA PRO A 193 15.99 6.00 -4.75
C PRO A 193 16.46 7.42 -5.07
N VAL A 194 17.76 7.70 -4.89
CA VAL A 194 18.36 8.94 -5.39
C VAL A 194 18.57 8.83 -6.90
N ARG A 195 18.30 9.92 -7.63
CA ARG A 195 18.42 9.95 -9.09
C ARG A 195 19.88 9.78 -9.50
N ARG A 196 20.12 8.95 -10.51
CA ARG A 196 21.44 8.73 -11.12
C ARG A 196 21.42 9.11 -12.61
N PRO A 197 22.56 9.52 -13.20
CA PRO A 197 22.65 9.92 -14.61
C PRO A 197 22.45 8.73 -15.54
N GLU A 198 22.90 7.55 -15.11
CA GLU A 198 22.80 6.30 -15.88
C GLU A 198 21.40 5.66 -15.80
N GLY A 199 20.46 6.29 -15.10
CA GLY A 199 19.10 5.78 -14.91
C GLY A 199 18.98 4.79 -13.73
N PRO A 200 17.92 3.94 -13.73
CA PRO A 200 17.64 3.02 -12.63
C PRO A 200 18.75 2.00 -12.43
N GLY A 201 18.91 1.52 -11.18
CA GLY A 201 19.81 0.43 -10.77
C GLY A 201 19.72 -0.79 -11.68
N ALA A 202 20.81 -1.53 -11.82
CA ALA A 202 20.70 -2.92 -12.25
C ALA A 202 19.83 -3.68 -11.23
N TYR A 203 19.08 -4.69 -11.63
CA TYR A 203 18.23 -5.46 -10.72
C TYR A 203 19.04 -6.18 -9.64
N VAL A 204 20.25 -6.64 -9.97
CA VAL A 204 21.18 -7.20 -8.99
C VAL A 204 21.49 -6.19 -7.88
N GLU A 205 21.86 -4.97 -8.27
CA GLU A 205 22.15 -3.86 -7.36
C GLU A 205 20.90 -3.49 -6.54
N GLN A 206 19.73 -3.41 -7.18
CA GLN A 206 18.47 -3.13 -6.46
C GLN A 206 18.18 -4.19 -5.39
N ILE A 207 18.39 -5.48 -5.68
CA ILE A 207 18.19 -6.56 -4.71
C ILE A 207 19.21 -6.50 -3.58
N GLU A 208 20.49 -6.26 -3.89
CA GLU A 208 21.55 -6.05 -2.88
C GLU A 208 21.20 -4.88 -1.96
N ASN A 209 20.66 -3.78 -2.51
CA ASN A 209 20.27 -2.62 -1.73
C ASN A 209 19.03 -2.91 -0.84
N ILE A 210 18.08 -3.73 -1.29
CA ILE A 210 16.99 -4.20 -0.43
C ILE A 210 17.51 -5.11 0.68
N HIS A 211 18.51 -5.94 0.40
CA HIS A 211 19.16 -6.75 1.42
C HIS A 211 19.84 -5.89 2.49
N SER A 212 20.60 -4.87 2.08
CA SER A 212 21.20 -3.89 2.99
C SER A 212 20.15 -3.10 3.77
N LEU A 213 19.01 -2.76 3.17
CA LEU A 213 17.87 -2.18 3.89
C LEU A 213 17.35 -3.12 4.98
N CYS A 214 17.18 -4.42 4.68
CA CYS A 214 16.77 -5.42 5.66
C CYS A 214 17.77 -5.51 6.82
N LEU A 215 19.08 -5.53 6.52
CA LEU A 215 20.15 -5.49 7.53
C LEU A 215 20.10 -4.21 8.38
N SER A 216 19.90 -3.06 7.74
CA SER A 216 19.83 -1.75 8.40
C SER A 216 18.67 -1.68 9.39
N VAL A 217 17.50 -2.14 8.97
CA VAL A 217 16.34 -2.27 9.84
C VAL A 217 16.61 -3.30 10.94
N TYR A 218 17.19 -4.45 10.63
CA TYR A 218 17.52 -5.47 11.64
C TYR A 218 18.44 -4.92 12.74
N ASN A 219 19.47 -4.17 12.36
CA ASN A 219 20.46 -3.60 13.28
C ASN A 219 19.89 -2.45 14.15
N PHE A 220 19.01 -1.61 13.59
CA PHE A 220 18.60 -0.34 14.22
C PHE A 220 17.08 -0.19 14.41
N ALA A 221 16.31 -1.27 14.34
CA ALA A 221 14.84 -1.25 14.39
C ALA A 221 14.29 -0.48 15.61
N GLU A 222 14.95 -0.60 16.76
CA GLU A 222 14.57 0.03 18.03
C GLU A 222 14.67 1.55 18.05
N ASN A 223 15.38 2.13 17.07
CA ASN A 223 15.60 3.56 16.94
C ASN A 223 14.67 4.19 15.90
N ILE A 224 14.02 3.38 15.07
CA ILE A 224 13.13 3.85 14.01
C ILE A 224 11.73 4.12 14.58
N ARG A 225 11.31 5.38 14.51
CA ARG A 225 9.95 5.82 14.90
C ARG A 225 9.11 6.25 13.72
N ASN A 226 9.72 6.89 12.72
CA ASN A 226 9.03 7.42 11.56
C ASN A 226 9.81 6.98 10.32
N ILE A 227 9.22 6.14 9.48
CA ILE A 227 9.86 5.68 8.25
C ILE A 227 8.93 5.84 7.06
N GLN A 228 9.48 6.26 5.93
CA GLN A 228 8.74 6.49 4.71
C GLN A 228 9.44 5.81 3.54
N PHE A 229 8.72 4.93 2.84
CA PHE A 229 9.22 4.28 1.65
C PHE A 229 8.66 4.96 0.42
N HIS A 230 9.54 5.53 -0.40
CA HIS A 230 9.17 6.23 -1.63
C HIS A 230 9.76 5.50 -2.83
N ARG A 231 8.91 4.99 -3.73
CA ARG A 231 9.32 4.37 -5.01
C ARG A 231 10.39 3.29 -4.88
N VAL A 232 10.41 2.57 -3.76
CA VAL A 232 11.35 1.47 -3.54
C VAL A 232 10.99 0.30 -4.48
N PRO A 233 11.82 -0.08 -5.47
CA PRO A 233 11.39 -0.93 -6.59
C PRO A 233 10.94 -2.35 -6.21
N PHE A 234 11.64 -3.00 -5.30
CA PHE A 234 11.39 -4.38 -4.88
C PHE A 234 10.65 -4.48 -3.54
N LEU A 235 10.26 -3.35 -2.94
CA LEU A 235 9.50 -3.36 -1.69
C LEU A 235 8.11 -3.96 -1.94
N SER A 236 7.74 -4.93 -1.12
CA SER A 236 6.44 -5.60 -1.15
C SER A 236 5.84 -5.64 0.26
N THR A 237 4.54 -5.92 0.35
CA THR A 237 3.88 -6.16 1.64
C THR A 237 4.47 -7.34 2.40
N ARG A 238 5.03 -8.35 1.70
CA ARG A 238 5.72 -9.48 2.33
C ARG A 238 7.02 -9.07 3.02
N LEU A 239 7.82 -8.20 2.38
CA LEU A 239 8.99 -7.62 3.04
C LEU A 239 8.57 -6.73 4.22
N LEU A 240 7.53 -5.90 4.05
CA LEU A 240 7.05 -5.06 5.14
C LEU A 240 6.54 -5.88 6.34
N ALA A 241 5.95 -7.04 6.12
CA ALA A 241 5.56 -7.97 7.18
C ALA A 241 6.75 -8.45 8.01
N LEU A 242 7.96 -8.50 7.44
CA LEU A 242 9.19 -8.83 8.16
C LEU A 242 9.81 -7.60 8.86
N LEU A 243 9.78 -6.44 8.22
CA LEU A 243 10.43 -5.22 8.70
C LEU A 243 9.65 -4.53 9.82
N VAL A 244 8.34 -4.35 9.64
CA VAL A 244 7.48 -3.53 10.53
C VAL A 244 7.41 -4.09 11.96
N PRO A 245 7.30 -5.41 12.19
CA PRO A 245 7.29 -5.95 13.55
C PRO A 245 8.60 -5.75 14.30
N LYS A 246 9.74 -5.65 13.60
CA LYS A 246 11.04 -5.40 14.25
C LYS A 246 11.14 -3.96 14.78
N MET A 247 10.50 -3.00 14.11
CA MET A 247 10.48 -1.60 14.52
C MET A 247 9.47 -1.38 15.65
N ARG A 248 9.79 -1.84 16.87
CA ARG A 248 8.85 -1.83 18.02
C ARG A 248 8.39 -0.43 18.45
N LYS A 249 9.17 0.61 18.15
CA LYS A 249 8.86 2.02 18.46
C LYS A 249 8.33 2.81 17.26
N LEU A 250 7.94 2.11 16.18
CA LEU A 250 7.33 2.74 15.03
C LEU A 250 6.03 3.43 15.44
N GLU A 251 5.93 4.72 15.12
CA GLU A 251 4.77 5.58 15.32
C GLU A 251 4.13 5.92 13.97
N ASN A 252 4.94 6.03 12.91
CA ASN A 252 4.49 6.50 11.60
C ASN A 252 5.12 5.69 10.46
N LEU A 253 4.28 5.05 9.63
CA LEU A 253 4.67 4.35 8.41
C LEU A 253 4.10 5.03 7.15
N GLY A 254 4.98 5.56 6.30
CA GLY A 254 4.62 6.12 5.00
C GLY A 254 4.99 5.17 3.86
N ILE A 255 4.09 4.94 2.91
CA ILE A 255 4.37 4.13 1.71
C ILE A 255 3.84 4.86 0.48
N TYR A 256 4.73 5.23 -0.43
CA TYR A 256 4.41 6.12 -1.54
C TYR A 256 4.95 5.59 -2.86
N LYS A 257 4.04 5.21 -3.77
CA LYS A 257 4.37 4.84 -5.16
C LYS A 257 5.43 3.73 -5.28
N CYS A 258 5.46 2.77 -4.34
CA CYS A 258 6.30 1.58 -4.46
C CYS A 258 5.73 0.65 -5.54
N GLN A 259 6.56 0.26 -6.51
CA GLN A 259 6.10 -0.39 -7.75
C GLN A 259 5.29 -1.67 -7.52
N LEU A 260 5.60 -2.44 -6.46
CA LEU A 260 4.92 -3.70 -6.16
C LEU A 260 3.77 -3.56 -5.15
N ILE A 261 3.47 -2.36 -4.65
CA ILE A 261 2.42 -2.10 -3.66
C ILE A 261 1.33 -1.23 -4.28
N HIS A 262 0.27 -1.88 -4.77
CA HIS A 262 -0.90 -1.25 -5.38
C HIS A 262 -2.08 -1.17 -4.40
N VAL A 263 -3.19 -0.53 -4.78
CA VAL A 263 -4.35 -0.30 -3.88
C VAL A 263 -4.91 -1.57 -3.26
N GLY A 264 -4.87 -2.69 -4.00
CA GLY A 264 -5.29 -4.00 -3.51
C GLY A 264 -4.46 -4.56 -2.34
N GLU A 265 -3.33 -3.95 -2.01
CA GLU A 265 -2.49 -4.32 -0.86
C GLU A 265 -2.85 -3.56 0.42
N ALA A 266 -3.76 -2.58 0.37
CA ALA A 266 -4.11 -1.74 1.52
C ALA A 266 -4.58 -2.55 2.73
N MET A 267 -5.44 -3.55 2.52
CA MET A 267 -5.90 -4.44 3.61
C MET A 267 -4.73 -5.17 4.28
N ARG A 268 -3.78 -5.67 3.47
CA ARG A 268 -2.59 -6.35 4.01
C ARG A 268 -1.70 -5.39 4.79
N LEU A 269 -1.58 -4.13 4.36
CA LEU A 269 -0.87 -3.10 5.12
C LEU A 269 -1.53 -2.84 6.47
N LEU A 270 -2.86 -2.72 6.50
CA LEU A 270 -3.65 -2.56 7.73
C LEU A 270 -3.51 -3.78 8.68
N GLU A 271 -3.32 -4.99 8.16
CA GLU A 271 -3.01 -6.18 8.96
C GLU A 271 -1.57 -6.16 9.50
N ILE A 272 -0.60 -5.73 8.68
CA ILE A 272 0.81 -5.70 9.08
C ILE A 272 1.02 -4.74 10.25
N ILE A 273 0.42 -3.56 10.21
CA ILE A 273 0.61 -2.57 11.29
C ILE A 273 -0.07 -2.96 12.60
N GLN A 274 -1.06 -3.87 12.55
CA GLN A 274 -1.71 -4.46 13.72
C GLN A 274 -0.92 -5.58 14.41
N THR A 275 0.20 -6.04 13.83
CA THR A 275 0.99 -7.14 14.42
C THR A 275 1.38 -6.87 15.88
N ASP A 276 1.41 -7.94 16.67
CA ASP A 276 1.56 -7.98 18.12
C ASP A 276 2.58 -6.96 18.66
N ARG A 277 2.05 -5.84 19.14
CA ARG A 277 2.81 -4.78 19.83
C ARG A 277 2.58 -4.93 21.33
N MET A 278 3.39 -4.26 22.14
CA MET A 278 3.19 -4.27 23.59
C MET A 278 1.72 -3.95 23.92
N LEU A 279 1.12 -4.68 24.88
CA LEU A 279 -0.27 -4.50 25.27
C LEU A 279 -0.63 -3.02 25.45
N GLY A 280 -1.67 -2.57 24.74
CA GLY A 280 -2.11 -1.16 24.70
C GLY A 280 -1.43 -0.30 23.63
N LYS A 281 -0.67 -0.92 22.70
CA LYS A 281 0.01 -0.26 21.58
C LYS A 281 -0.38 -0.81 20.20
N GLU A 282 -1.44 -1.60 20.12
CA GLU A 282 -1.85 -2.34 18.93
C GLU A 282 -2.26 -1.43 17.76
N ASP A 283 -2.80 -0.24 18.05
CA ASP A 283 -3.21 0.76 17.06
C ASP A 283 -2.32 2.03 17.06
N GLN A 284 -1.04 1.91 17.48
CA GLN A 284 -0.15 3.09 17.61
C GLN A 284 0.54 3.54 16.32
N VAL A 285 0.51 2.73 15.27
CA VAL A 285 1.18 3.08 14.01
C VAL A 285 0.20 3.80 13.10
N SER A 286 0.41 5.10 12.89
CA SER A 286 -0.26 5.83 11.83
C SER A 286 0.28 5.34 10.48
N LEU A 287 -0.62 5.01 9.55
CA LEU A 287 -0.29 4.64 8.17
C LEU A 287 -0.69 5.76 7.22
N ASP A 288 0.22 6.17 6.36
CA ASP A 288 -0.05 7.04 5.22
C ASP A 288 0.35 6.32 3.93
N PHE A 289 -0.63 6.08 3.06
CA PHE A 289 -0.46 5.18 1.94
C PHE A 289 -0.90 5.84 0.64
N PHE A 290 0.06 6.05 -0.27
CA PHE A 290 -0.20 6.41 -1.66
C PHE A 290 0.11 5.19 -2.54
N PRO A 291 -0.92 4.42 -2.95
CA PRO A 291 -0.72 3.27 -3.82
C PRO A 291 0.05 3.62 -5.09
N ASN A 292 0.68 2.61 -5.70
CA ASN A 292 1.30 2.82 -7.00
C ASN A 292 0.31 3.48 -7.98
N TYR A 293 0.79 4.50 -8.69
CA TYR A 293 0.00 5.29 -9.61
C TYR A 293 0.79 5.45 -10.90
N HIS A 294 0.14 5.12 -11.99
CA HIS A 294 0.69 5.18 -13.33
C HIS A 294 0.33 6.51 -13.96
N VAL A 295 1.35 7.28 -14.32
CA VAL A 295 1.17 8.48 -15.14
C VAL A 295 1.29 8.02 -16.58
N GLY A 296 0.22 8.20 -17.35
CA GLY A 296 0.26 7.96 -18.79
C GLY A 296 1.02 9.06 -19.51
N PRO A 297 1.32 8.88 -20.80
CA PRO A 297 1.89 9.94 -21.62
C PRO A 297 0.99 11.19 -21.59
N GLU A 298 1.61 12.38 -21.54
CA GLU A 298 0.87 13.64 -21.73
C GLU A 298 0.18 13.63 -23.11
N GLU A 299 -0.97 14.30 -23.22
CA GLU A 299 -1.72 14.43 -24.48
C GLU A 299 -0.79 14.96 -25.59
N SER A 300 -0.22 14.06 -26.40
CA SER A 300 0.46 14.48 -27.61
C SER A 300 -0.59 14.98 -28.59
N HIS A 301 -0.30 16.13 -29.21
CA HIS A 301 -1.14 16.81 -30.20
C HIS A 301 -1.37 15.95 -31.46
N GLY A 302 -2.17 14.90 -31.34
CA GLY A 302 -2.59 14.00 -32.41
C GLY A 302 -3.94 13.38 -32.10
N GLU A 303 -4.59 12.79 -33.11
CA GLU A 303 -5.97 12.27 -33.06
C GLU A 303 -6.21 11.12 -32.04
N TYR A 304 -5.17 10.71 -31.31
CA TYR A 304 -5.12 9.59 -30.37
C TYR A 304 -4.64 10.05 -28.99
N CYS A 305 -5.50 10.72 -28.22
CA CYS A 305 -5.22 11.00 -26.80
C CYS A 305 -5.13 9.67 -26.03
N VAL A 306 -3.96 9.38 -25.43
CA VAL A 306 -3.75 8.23 -24.56
C VAL A 306 -3.96 8.70 -23.12
N GLY A 307 -5.23 8.75 -22.69
CA GLY A 307 -5.57 9.15 -21.32
C GLY A 307 -4.93 8.23 -20.27
N THR A 308 -4.66 8.74 -19.08
CA THR A 308 -4.01 7.97 -18.00
C THR A 308 -5.03 7.04 -17.31
N TYR A 309 -4.72 5.74 -17.18
CA TYR A 309 -5.55 4.82 -16.36
C TYR A 309 -5.37 5.05 -14.85
N GLY A 310 -4.20 5.53 -14.42
CA GLY A 310 -3.90 5.91 -13.04
C GLY A 310 -3.67 4.72 -12.10
N ALA A 311 -4.66 3.84 -11.98
CA ALA A 311 -4.63 2.71 -11.04
C ALA A 311 -4.04 1.42 -11.62
N SER A 312 -4.09 1.23 -12.94
CA SER A 312 -3.44 0.14 -13.67
C SER A 312 -2.51 0.68 -14.75
N TRP A 313 -1.59 -0.16 -15.20
CA TRP A 313 -0.70 0.19 -16.30
C TRP A 313 -1.46 0.31 -17.64
N ASP A 314 -2.31 -0.66 -17.96
CA ASP A 314 -3.07 -0.67 -19.22
C ASP A 314 -4.56 -0.91 -18.97
N ASN A 315 -5.32 -0.90 -20.07
CA ASN A 315 -6.70 -1.37 -20.07
C ASN A 315 -6.76 -2.85 -19.67
N TRP A 316 -7.51 -3.15 -18.60
CA TRP A 316 -7.72 -4.53 -18.15
C TRP A 316 -9.07 -5.10 -18.58
N ASN A 317 -9.81 -4.41 -19.46
CA ASN A 317 -11.15 -4.77 -19.93
C ASN A 317 -12.18 -4.88 -18.80
N GLY A 318 -12.07 -4.03 -17.78
CA GLY A 318 -13.00 -3.98 -16.66
C GLY A 318 -13.17 -2.58 -16.11
N ASP A 319 -14.17 -2.42 -15.24
CA ASP A 319 -14.47 -1.15 -14.62
C ASP A 319 -13.53 -0.88 -13.43
N SER A 320 -12.44 -0.15 -13.67
CA SER A 320 -11.48 0.20 -12.60
C SER A 320 -12.13 1.03 -11.48
N ASP A 321 -13.07 1.92 -11.79
CA ASP A 321 -13.72 2.79 -10.80
C ASP A 321 -14.55 1.94 -9.82
N ILE A 322 -15.45 1.10 -10.35
CA ILE A 322 -16.24 0.17 -9.53
C ILE A 322 -15.33 -0.84 -8.81
N ALA A 323 -14.26 -1.32 -9.45
CA ALA A 323 -13.31 -2.23 -8.82
C ALA A 323 -12.56 -1.59 -7.66
N ILE A 324 -12.14 -0.33 -7.78
CA ILE A 324 -11.50 0.43 -6.70
C ILE A 324 -12.50 0.62 -5.56
N TRP A 325 -13.72 1.07 -5.83
CA TRP A 325 -14.74 1.22 -4.79
C TRP A 325 -15.08 -0.11 -4.10
N ALA A 326 -15.07 -1.23 -4.82
CA ALA A 326 -15.24 -2.57 -4.23
C ALA A 326 -14.15 -2.90 -3.19
N MET A 327 -12.94 -2.36 -3.34
CA MET A 327 -11.87 -2.49 -2.36
C MET A 327 -12.01 -1.44 -1.24
N VAL A 328 -12.27 -0.18 -1.60
CA VAL A 328 -12.36 0.96 -0.67
C VAL A 328 -13.48 0.79 0.35
N THR A 329 -14.62 0.20 -0.05
CA THR A 329 -15.73 -0.18 0.85
C THR A 329 -15.33 -1.11 1.99
N ARG A 330 -14.18 -1.80 1.88
CA ARG A 330 -13.61 -2.65 2.94
C ARG A 330 -12.45 -1.96 3.65
N ILE A 331 -11.62 -1.25 2.90
CA ILE A 331 -10.43 -0.55 3.41
C ILE A 331 -10.83 0.55 4.40
N ILE A 332 -11.79 1.41 4.06
CA ILE A 332 -12.15 2.57 4.88
C ILE A 332 -12.74 2.16 6.23
N PRO A 333 -13.74 1.26 6.32
CA PRO A 333 -14.21 0.79 7.62
C PRO A 333 -13.12 0.15 8.48
N GLN A 334 -12.19 -0.59 7.86
CA GLN A 334 -11.07 -1.19 8.58
C GLN A 334 -10.08 -0.13 9.09
N ALA A 335 -9.72 0.86 8.27
CA ALA A 335 -8.84 1.95 8.68
C ALA A 335 -9.44 2.76 9.83
N ARG A 336 -10.74 3.09 9.77
CA ARG A 336 -11.46 3.78 10.85
C ARG A 336 -11.41 3.02 12.18
N LYS A 337 -11.58 1.69 12.14
CA LYS A 337 -11.48 0.84 13.34
C LYS A 337 -10.10 0.92 14.00
N GLN A 338 -9.05 1.14 13.20
CA GLN A 338 -7.66 1.30 13.65
C GLN A 338 -7.28 2.76 13.94
N GLY A 339 -8.23 3.71 13.85
CA GLY A 339 -7.93 5.13 14.03
C GLY A 339 -7.06 5.75 12.91
N ILE A 340 -7.00 5.12 11.74
CA ILE A 340 -6.20 5.58 10.60
C ILE A 340 -7.05 6.45 9.68
N ASP A 341 -6.52 7.64 9.38
CA ASP A 341 -7.17 8.60 8.49
C ASP A 341 -6.72 8.39 7.03
N PHE A 342 -7.64 7.88 6.22
CA PHE A 342 -7.48 7.72 4.77
C PHE A 342 -8.41 8.65 3.96
N GLU A 343 -9.17 9.51 4.64
CA GLU A 343 -10.32 10.20 4.06
C GLU A 343 -10.13 11.71 4.00
N SER A 344 -9.39 12.26 4.97
CA SER A 344 -9.09 13.68 5.00
C SER A 344 -8.35 14.09 3.72
N PRO A 345 -8.68 15.24 3.10
CA PRO A 345 -8.08 15.74 1.86
C PRO A 345 -6.54 15.80 1.84
N HIS A 346 -5.92 15.86 3.01
CA HIS A 346 -4.48 15.98 3.15
C HIS A 346 -3.75 14.62 3.13
N THR A 347 -4.47 13.51 3.36
CA THR A 347 -3.88 12.17 3.42
C THR A 347 -3.51 11.67 2.02
N ALA A 348 -2.48 10.83 1.92
CA ALA A 348 -2.00 10.39 0.63
C ALA A 348 -2.96 9.41 -0.04
N PHE A 349 -3.70 8.62 0.75
CA PHE A 349 -4.72 7.71 0.22
C PHE A 349 -5.88 8.49 -0.40
N ARG A 350 -6.37 9.53 0.28
CA ARG A 350 -7.40 10.42 -0.26
C ARG A 350 -6.94 11.11 -1.54
N GLN A 351 -5.74 11.67 -1.56
CA GLN A 351 -5.18 12.28 -2.77
C GLN A 351 -5.00 11.29 -3.92
N TRP A 352 -4.72 10.02 -3.62
CA TRP A 352 -4.68 8.97 -4.63
C TRP A 352 -6.09 8.71 -5.19
N LEU A 353 -7.13 8.63 -4.35
CA LEU A 353 -8.52 8.50 -4.81
C LEU A 353 -8.94 9.69 -5.68
N ASP A 354 -8.55 10.92 -5.31
CA ASP A 354 -8.88 12.11 -6.09
C ASP A 354 -8.20 12.10 -7.47
N LYS A 355 -6.98 11.55 -7.55
CA LYS A 355 -6.19 11.42 -8.79
C LYS A 355 -6.56 10.20 -9.63
N SER A 356 -7.17 9.17 -9.03
CA SER A 356 -7.53 7.94 -9.74
C SER A 356 -8.79 8.15 -10.61
N PRO A 357 -9.23 7.12 -11.36
CA PRO A 357 -10.50 7.15 -12.07
C PRO A 357 -11.75 7.21 -11.18
N CYS A 358 -11.62 7.43 -9.87
CA CYS A 358 -12.74 7.48 -8.94
C CYS A 358 -13.52 8.80 -9.02
N TRP A 359 -14.81 8.70 -9.32
CA TRP A 359 -15.73 9.84 -9.39
C TRP A 359 -16.32 10.17 -8.02
N ARG A 360 -16.63 11.45 -7.79
CA ARG A 360 -17.38 11.94 -6.62
C ARG A 360 -16.87 11.39 -5.28
N VAL A 361 -15.56 11.49 -5.06
CA VAL A 361 -14.86 10.86 -3.93
C VAL A 361 -15.48 11.24 -2.58
N ASP A 362 -15.78 12.52 -2.35
CA ASP A 362 -16.42 12.97 -1.10
C ASP A 362 -17.76 12.29 -0.84
N GLU A 363 -18.65 12.30 -1.83
CA GLU A 363 -19.98 11.67 -1.73
C GLU A 363 -19.86 10.16 -1.52
N MET A 364 -18.91 9.50 -2.18
CA MET A 364 -18.69 8.07 -2.03
C MET A 364 -18.14 7.70 -0.65
N LEU A 365 -17.23 8.49 -0.07
CA LEU A 365 -16.72 8.27 1.29
C LEU A 365 -17.83 8.49 2.34
N GLU A 366 -18.65 9.52 2.16
CA GLU A 366 -19.84 9.75 2.99
C GLU A 366 -20.83 8.58 2.86
N ALA A 367 -21.13 8.15 1.64
CA ALA A 367 -22.02 7.02 1.39
C ALA A 367 -21.48 5.70 1.96
N ILE A 368 -20.17 5.45 1.93
CA ILE A 368 -19.54 4.29 2.59
C ILE A 368 -19.76 4.36 4.09
N SER A 369 -19.64 5.55 4.69
CA SER A 369 -19.93 5.77 6.10
C SER A 369 -21.36 5.37 6.42
N LEU A 370 -22.33 5.97 5.74
CA LEU A 370 -23.76 5.72 5.95
C LEU A 370 -24.11 4.25 5.69
N PHE A 371 -23.64 3.66 4.59
CA PHE A 371 -23.91 2.27 4.25
C PHE A 371 -23.32 1.26 5.26
N THR A 372 -22.32 1.67 6.05
CA THR A 372 -21.71 0.83 7.09
C THR A 372 -22.36 1.03 8.45
N THR A 373 -22.86 2.23 8.75
CA THR A 373 -23.38 2.58 10.09
C THR A 373 -24.91 2.59 10.17
N ASP A 374 -25.60 2.86 9.06
CA ASP A 374 -27.05 2.96 8.97
C ASP A 374 -27.62 1.72 8.24
N PRO A 375 -28.35 0.83 8.95
CA PRO A 375 -28.94 -0.36 8.35
C PRO A 375 -30.08 -0.04 7.36
N ASP A 376 -30.68 1.15 7.47
CA ASP A 376 -31.81 1.58 6.64
C ASP A 376 -31.36 2.39 5.40
N TYR A 377 -30.05 2.62 5.24
CA TYR A 377 -29.52 3.34 4.08
C TYR A 377 -29.85 2.61 2.77
N ASP A 378 -30.48 3.33 1.84
CA ASP A 378 -30.97 2.76 0.59
C ASP A 378 -29.82 2.15 -0.26
N PRO A 379 -29.80 0.82 -0.45
CA PRO A 379 -28.80 0.17 -1.28
C PRO A 379 -28.85 0.61 -2.75
N ALA A 380 -30.00 1.07 -3.25
CA ALA A 380 -30.14 1.61 -4.60
C ALA A 380 -29.45 2.97 -4.74
N ALA A 381 -29.56 3.83 -3.73
CA ALA A 381 -28.80 5.08 -3.67
C ALA A 381 -27.28 4.81 -3.68
N PHE A 382 -26.82 3.86 -2.87
CA PHE A 382 -25.40 3.45 -2.88
C PHE A 382 -24.95 2.95 -4.25
N ALA A 383 -25.68 2.00 -4.84
CA ALA A 383 -25.33 1.39 -6.12
C ALA A 383 -25.39 2.40 -7.28
N ALA A 384 -26.35 3.32 -7.27
CA ALA A 384 -26.44 4.39 -8.25
C ALA A 384 -25.20 5.30 -8.18
N LEU A 385 -24.74 5.64 -6.97
CA LEU A 385 -23.56 6.48 -6.77
C LEU A 385 -22.27 5.76 -7.19
N VAL A 386 -22.13 4.46 -6.89
CA VAL A 386 -21.01 3.63 -7.37
C VAL A 386 -20.92 3.64 -8.91
N ASP A 387 -22.07 3.59 -9.59
CA ASP A 387 -22.15 3.64 -11.06
C ASP A 387 -22.41 5.06 -11.61
N CYS A 388 -22.06 6.11 -10.86
CA CYS A 388 -22.45 7.49 -11.21
C CYS A 388 -21.87 8.01 -12.52
N ARG A 389 -20.87 7.33 -13.07
CA ARG A 389 -20.30 7.61 -14.40
C ARG A 389 -21.22 7.20 -15.56
N ASN A 390 -22.17 6.30 -15.32
CA ASN A 390 -23.01 5.75 -16.36
C ASN A 390 -23.96 6.83 -16.90
N PRO A 391 -23.89 7.15 -18.20
CA PRO A 391 -24.60 8.29 -18.78
C PRO A 391 -26.12 8.15 -18.77
N ASP A 392 -26.65 6.94 -18.55
CA ASP A 392 -28.08 6.70 -18.50
C ASP A 392 -28.72 7.27 -17.21
N HIS A 393 -27.96 7.38 -16.11
CA HIS A 393 -28.49 7.87 -14.83
C HIS A 393 -27.61 8.91 -14.12
N TYR A 394 -26.29 8.96 -14.36
CA TYR A 394 -25.36 9.89 -13.70
C TYR A 394 -25.45 9.90 -12.16
N GLY A 395 -25.73 8.74 -11.57
CA GLY A 395 -25.96 8.58 -10.13
C GLY A 395 -27.38 8.94 -9.64
N ASN A 396 -28.30 9.33 -10.51
CA ASN A 396 -29.68 9.60 -10.13
C ASN A 396 -30.43 8.30 -9.82
N VAL A 397 -30.93 8.16 -8.59
CA VAL A 397 -31.59 6.94 -8.10
C VAL A 397 -32.88 6.62 -8.85
N ALA A 398 -33.71 7.62 -9.19
CA ALA A 398 -34.95 7.40 -9.92
C ALA A 398 -34.70 6.88 -11.35
N LYS A 399 -33.66 7.40 -12.03
CA LYS A 399 -33.22 6.90 -13.34
C LYS A 399 -32.58 5.52 -13.22
N TYR A 400 -31.77 5.31 -12.18
CA TYR A 400 -31.12 4.03 -11.90
C TYR A 400 -32.13 2.90 -11.70
N THR A 401 -33.17 3.19 -10.91
CA THR A 401 -34.23 2.24 -10.58
C THR A 401 -35.32 2.13 -11.65
N GLY A 402 -35.27 3.01 -12.66
CA GLY A 402 -36.16 3.01 -13.82
C GLY A 402 -35.76 2.02 -14.91
N LYS A 403 -36.30 2.21 -16.12
CA LYS A 403 -36.02 1.37 -17.29
C LYS A 403 -34.70 1.79 -17.95
N ILE A 404 -33.62 1.07 -17.67
CA ILE A 404 -32.33 1.24 -18.35
C ILE A 404 -32.27 0.33 -19.57
N VAL A 405 -32.07 0.91 -20.76
CA VAL A 405 -32.10 0.22 -22.07
C VAL A 405 -31.18 -1.00 -22.12
N HIS A 406 -30.03 -0.93 -21.44
CA HIS A 406 -29.01 -1.97 -21.46
C HIS A 406 -29.01 -2.88 -20.21
N ARG A 407 -30.06 -2.82 -19.36
CA ARG A 407 -30.25 -3.72 -18.21
C ARG A 407 -31.65 -4.35 -18.24
N PRO A 408 -31.89 -5.37 -19.10
CA PRO A 408 -33.22 -5.96 -19.27
C PRO A 408 -33.74 -6.65 -18.00
N GLN A 409 -32.86 -7.05 -17.08
CA GLN A 409 -33.21 -7.68 -15.80
C GLN A 409 -33.47 -6.67 -14.68
N GLY A 410 -33.41 -5.36 -14.97
CA GLY A 410 -33.56 -4.30 -13.99
C GLY A 410 -32.32 -4.09 -13.12
N TRP A 411 -32.53 -3.39 -12.01
CA TRP A 411 -31.46 -2.95 -11.09
C TRP A 411 -31.35 -3.81 -9.82
N LYS A 412 -32.36 -4.60 -9.46
CA LYS A 412 -32.44 -5.30 -8.16
C LYS A 412 -31.22 -6.18 -7.85
N TRP A 413 -30.68 -6.89 -8.83
CA TRP A 413 -29.48 -7.72 -8.66
C TRP A 413 -28.27 -6.91 -8.17
N SER A 414 -28.17 -5.64 -8.57
CA SER A 414 -27.03 -4.79 -8.26
C SER A 414 -27.04 -4.27 -6.81
N THR A 415 -28.20 -4.32 -6.15
CA THR A 415 -28.43 -3.83 -4.78
C THR A 415 -28.51 -4.96 -3.76
N GLN A 416 -28.43 -6.20 -4.22
CA GLN A 416 -28.39 -7.38 -3.35
C GLN A 416 -26.96 -7.65 -2.88
N ARG A 417 -26.80 -8.16 -1.66
CA ARG A 417 -25.49 -8.64 -1.18
C ARG A 417 -25.21 -10.02 -1.76
N ILE A 418 -24.06 -10.17 -2.41
CA ILE A 418 -23.63 -11.41 -3.04
C ILE A 418 -22.28 -11.81 -2.45
N PRO A 419 -22.12 -13.04 -1.95
CA PRO A 419 -20.84 -13.49 -1.40
C PRO A 419 -19.78 -13.59 -2.50
N CYS A 420 -18.56 -13.14 -2.18
CA CYS A 420 -17.39 -13.31 -3.03
C CYS A 420 -16.50 -14.44 -2.49
N ASP A 421 -16.13 -15.41 -3.31
CA ASP A 421 -15.33 -16.56 -2.83
C ASP A 421 -13.87 -16.24 -2.55
N THR A 422 -13.37 -15.12 -3.08
CA THR A 422 -11.95 -14.78 -2.92
C THR A 422 -11.71 -13.99 -1.65
N CYS A 423 -12.59 -13.06 -1.32
CA CYS A 423 -12.43 -12.23 -0.11
C CYS A 423 -13.44 -12.53 0.99
N HIS A 424 -14.37 -13.46 0.75
CA HIS A 424 -15.41 -13.90 1.68
C HIS A 424 -16.35 -12.78 2.21
N SER A 425 -16.23 -11.55 1.68
CA SER A 425 -17.19 -10.48 1.94
C SER A 425 -18.43 -10.64 1.08
N SER A 426 -19.54 -10.04 1.52
CA SER A 426 -20.81 -9.98 0.76
C SER A 426 -21.10 -8.54 0.29
N PRO A 427 -20.34 -8.02 -0.70
CA PRO A 427 -20.58 -6.70 -1.26
C PRO A 427 -21.86 -6.69 -2.11
N LEU A 428 -22.34 -5.49 -2.45
CA LEU A 428 -23.48 -5.35 -3.36
C LEU A 428 -23.17 -5.93 -4.74
N GLY A 429 -24.20 -6.42 -5.43
CA GLY A 429 -24.11 -7.02 -6.76
C GLY A 429 -23.48 -6.10 -7.80
N ILE A 430 -23.60 -4.77 -7.65
CA ILE A 430 -22.97 -3.77 -8.52
C ILE A 430 -21.43 -3.95 -8.61
N PHE A 431 -20.82 -4.53 -7.57
CA PHE A 431 -19.38 -4.82 -7.54
C PHE A 431 -19.01 -6.13 -8.25
N PHE A 432 -19.92 -6.75 -8.99
CA PHE A 432 -19.68 -7.94 -9.78
C PHE A 432 -19.95 -7.66 -11.25
N HIS A 433 -19.27 -8.41 -12.11
CA HIS A 433 -19.56 -8.32 -13.53
C HIS A 433 -20.95 -8.91 -13.80
N TYR A 434 -21.84 -8.14 -14.43
CA TYR A 434 -23.21 -8.58 -14.71
C TYR A 434 -23.29 -9.95 -15.40
N ILE A 435 -22.41 -10.26 -16.36
CA ILE A 435 -22.35 -11.58 -17.03
C ILE A 435 -22.13 -12.72 -16.03
N ASN A 436 -21.43 -12.48 -14.93
CA ASN A 436 -21.14 -13.51 -13.93
C ASN A 436 -22.29 -13.67 -12.93
N VAL A 437 -23.05 -12.60 -12.69
CA VAL A 437 -24.18 -12.59 -11.75
C VAL A 437 -25.47 -13.09 -12.41
N ARG A 438 -25.68 -12.74 -13.68
CA ARG A 438 -26.88 -13.08 -14.44
C ARG A 438 -27.26 -14.57 -14.47
N PRO A 439 -26.33 -15.54 -14.60
CA PRO A 439 -26.67 -16.96 -14.67
C PRO A 439 -27.12 -17.55 -13.33
N ILE A 440 -26.83 -16.85 -12.24
CA ILE A 440 -26.94 -17.37 -10.89
C ILE A 440 -27.96 -16.62 -10.05
N VAL A 441 -28.33 -15.40 -10.46
CA VAL A 441 -29.47 -14.68 -9.89
C VAL A 441 -30.69 -15.07 -10.70
N ASP A 442 -31.67 -15.69 -10.05
CA ASP A 442 -32.91 -16.06 -10.72
C ASP A 442 -33.81 -14.83 -11.02
N ALA A 443 -34.99 -15.07 -11.61
CA ALA A 443 -35.92 -13.98 -11.95
C ALA A 443 -36.47 -13.24 -10.71
N ASN A 444 -36.41 -13.86 -9.52
CA ASN A 444 -36.83 -13.27 -8.26
C ASN A 444 -35.69 -12.52 -7.57
N GLY A 445 -34.46 -12.74 -8.02
CA GLY A 445 -33.27 -12.13 -7.46
C GLY A 445 -32.51 -13.05 -6.50
N ASP A 446 -32.84 -14.34 -6.42
CA ASP A 446 -32.19 -15.26 -5.49
C ASP A 446 -30.90 -15.84 -6.11
N VAL A 447 -29.82 -15.84 -5.31
CA VAL A 447 -28.51 -16.37 -5.72
C VAL A 447 -28.49 -17.89 -5.60
N ARG A 448 -28.23 -18.58 -6.71
CA ARG A 448 -28.07 -20.04 -6.75
C ARG A 448 -26.89 -20.49 -5.87
N PRO A 449 -27.07 -21.52 -5.03
CA PRO A 449 -25.96 -22.13 -4.28
C PRO A 449 -24.87 -22.66 -5.23
N ASN A 450 -23.61 -22.65 -4.78
CA ASN A 450 -22.45 -23.32 -5.41
C ASN A 450 -21.84 -22.70 -6.68
N CYS A 451 -22.06 -21.42 -6.95
CA CYS A 451 -21.41 -20.76 -8.09
C CYS A 451 -20.20 -19.96 -7.64
N THR A 452 -19.05 -20.17 -8.30
CA THR A 452 -17.85 -19.41 -7.95
C THR A 452 -17.88 -17.99 -8.50
N LEU A 453 -17.90 -17.01 -7.61
CA LEU A 453 -17.97 -15.59 -7.91
C LEU A 453 -16.81 -14.82 -7.30
N ARG A 454 -16.26 -13.92 -8.13
CA ARG A 454 -15.27 -12.94 -7.70
C ARG A 454 -15.78 -11.55 -7.99
N CYS A 455 -15.80 -10.70 -6.96
CA CYS A 455 -16.09 -9.29 -7.14
C CYS A 455 -15.00 -8.62 -8.01
N LEU A 456 -15.33 -7.46 -8.58
CA LEU A 456 -14.46 -6.67 -9.43
C LEU A 456 -13.20 -6.22 -8.68
N GLY A 457 -13.29 -5.92 -7.38
CA GLY A 457 -12.13 -5.60 -6.56
C GLY A 457 -11.11 -6.74 -6.50
N CYS A 458 -11.56 -7.99 -6.24
CA CYS A 458 -10.67 -9.16 -6.26
C CYS A 458 -10.12 -9.47 -7.65
N LYS A 459 -10.92 -9.32 -8.71
CA LYS A 459 -10.45 -9.48 -10.08
C LYS A 459 -9.36 -8.46 -10.42
N PHE A 460 -9.58 -7.20 -10.06
CA PHE A 460 -8.64 -6.13 -10.31
C PHE A 460 -7.35 -6.31 -9.51
N HIS A 461 -7.43 -6.70 -8.23
CA HIS A 461 -6.26 -7.09 -7.45
C HIS A 461 -5.42 -8.18 -8.15
N ILE A 462 -6.05 -9.20 -8.74
CA ILE A 462 -5.34 -10.24 -9.52
C ILE A 462 -4.67 -9.65 -10.77
N VAL A 463 -5.33 -8.73 -11.46
CA VAL A 463 -4.77 -8.04 -12.63
C VAL A 463 -3.54 -7.24 -12.24
N LEU A 464 -3.64 -6.40 -11.20
CA LEU A 464 -2.54 -5.56 -10.73
C LEU A 464 -1.32 -6.40 -10.30
N ASN A 465 -1.55 -7.58 -9.72
CA ASN A 465 -0.49 -8.53 -9.37
C ASN A 465 0.17 -9.21 -10.57
N LYS A 466 -0.50 -9.24 -11.73
CA LYS A 466 -0.01 -9.82 -12.98
C LYS A 466 0.57 -8.81 -13.96
N GLU A 467 0.52 -7.53 -13.61
CA GLU A 467 1.13 -6.47 -14.40
C GLU A 467 2.62 -6.73 -14.67
N LYS A 468 3.04 -6.46 -15.90
CA LYS A 468 4.36 -6.79 -16.44
C LYS A 468 5.24 -5.57 -16.70
N ASP A 469 4.68 -4.36 -16.68
CA ASP A 469 5.41 -3.11 -16.81
C ASP A 469 6.53 -3.04 -15.76
N HIS A 470 7.65 -2.38 -16.10
CA HIS A 470 8.81 -2.24 -15.22
C HIS A 470 9.24 -3.58 -14.60
N PHE A 471 9.10 -4.68 -15.35
CA PHE A 471 9.40 -6.05 -14.91
C PHE A 471 8.69 -6.49 -13.62
N LYS A 472 7.60 -5.83 -13.20
CA LYS A 472 6.92 -6.10 -11.91
C LYS A 472 6.65 -7.58 -11.67
N GLN A 473 6.17 -8.32 -12.68
CA GLN A 473 5.91 -9.76 -12.54
C GLN A 473 7.18 -10.55 -12.15
N ARG A 474 8.32 -10.26 -12.78
CA ARG A 474 9.60 -10.90 -12.42
C ARG A 474 10.07 -10.45 -11.04
N LYS A 475 9.97 -9.16 -10.72
CA LYS A 475 10.29 -8.64 -9.38
C LYS A 475 9.50 -9.35 -8.28
N ARG A 476 8.18 -9.52 -8.45
CA ARG A 476 7.33 -10.29 -7.52
C ARG A 476 7.74 -11.75 -7.43
N ASN A 477 8.14 -12.38 -8.53
CA ASN A 477 8.63 -13.76 -8.51
C ASN A 477 9.95 -13.88 -7.73
N THR A 478 10.89 -12.97 -7.94
CA THR A 478 12.15 -12.91 -7.17
C THR A 478 11.89 -12.77 -5.67
N ILE A 479 10.99 -11.87 -5.27
CA ILE A 479 10.57 -11.74 -3.86
C ILE A 479 9.89 -13.02 -3.36
N ARG A 480 9.04 -13.65 -4.17
CA ARG A 480 8.38 -14.91 -3.80
C ARG A 480 9.40 -16.00 -3.50
N GLU A 481 10.39 -16.15 -4.36
CA GLU A 481 11.44 -17.17 -4.21
C GLU A 481 12.36 -16.87 -3.04
N TRP A 482 12.65 -15.59 -2.81
CA TRP A 482 13.41 -15.15 -1.65
C TRP A 482 12.68 -15.51 -0.35
N LEU A 483 11.40 -15.15 -0.24
CA LEU A 483 10.66 -15.20 1.02
C LEU A 483 9.86 -16.49 1.26
N ARG A 484 9.64 -17.35 0.26
CA ARG A 484 8.98 -18.65 0.49
C ARG A 484 9.94 -19.66 1.13
N GLY A 485 9.46 -20.39 2.14
CA GLY A 485 10.14 -21.56 2.69
C GLY A 485 10.12 -22.75 1.73
N ASP A 486 10.91 -23.77 2.07
CA ASP A 486 10.95 -25.05 1.32
C ASP A 486 9.63 -25.83 1.42
N ASP A 487 8.84 -25.54 2.45
CA ASP A 487 7.48 -26.02 2.65
C ASP A 487 6.44 -25.31 1.76
N GLY A 488 6.85 -24.27 1.04
CA GLY A 488 5.99 -23.45 0.19
C GLY A 488 5.23 -22.35 0.92
N GLU A 489 5.39 -22.23 2.24
CA GLU A 489 4.78 -21.19 3.06
C GLU A 489 5.59 -19.89 3.01
N TRP A 490 4.95 -18.78 3.36
CA TRP A 490 5.63 -17.48 3.39
C TRP A 490 6.42 -17.30 4.69
N ASN A 491 7.68 -16.87 4.59
CA ASN A 491 8.40 -16.30 5.72
C ASN A 491 7.92 -14.87 5.96
N ASP A 492 6.94 -14.73 6.84
CA ASP A 492 6.38 -13.43 7.24
C ASP A 492 6.85 -13.00 8.65
N ALA A 493 7.74 -13.74 9.32
CA ALA A 493 8.11 -13.47 10.73
C ALA A 493 9.63 -13.40 11.01
N ASP A 494 10.46 -14.09 10.21
CA ASP A 494 11.89 -14.22 10.48
C ASP A 494 12.74 -13.39 9.52
N LEU A 495 13.01 -12.14 9.91
CA LEU A 495 13.85 -11.23 9.13
C LEU A 495 15.29 -11.73 9.00
N LEU A 496 15.85 -12.39 10.03
CA LEU A 496 17.22 -12.90 9.98
C LEU A 496 17.34 -14.04 8.97
N LYS A 497 16.35 -14.95 8.96
CA LYS A 497 16.26 -15.98 7.93
C LYS A 497 16.16 -15.37 6.53
N ALA A 498 15.37 -14.31 6.33
CA ALA A 498 15.28 -13.64 5.04
C ALA A 498 16.64 -13.05 4.62
N ILE A 499 17.37 -12.41 5.54
CA ILE A 499 18.74 -11.92 5.31
C ILE A 499 19.65 -13.06 4.85
N THR A 500 19.67 -14.20 5.56
CA THR A 500 20.53 -15.34 5.17
C THR A 500 20.08 -16.06 3.90
N ASP A 501 18.77 -16.09 3.63
CA ASP A 501 18.18 -16.82 2.50
C ASP A 501 18.54 -16.19 1.15
N ILE A 502 18.98 -14.93 1.12
CA ILE A 502 19.31 -14.26 -0.15
C ILE A 502 20.46 -14.96 -0.87
N GLU A 503 21.49 -15.36 -0.13
CA GLU A 503 22.65 -16.10 -0.63
C GLU A 503 22.28 -17.56 -0.83
N ASN A 504 21.67 -18.20 0.17
CA ASN A 504 21.34 -19.62 0.16
C ASN A 504 20.42 -20.01 -1.01
N LYS A 505 19.49 -19.12 -1.41
CA LYS A 505 18.54 -19.37 -2.50
C LYS A 505 19.01 -18.81 -3.86
N GLY A 506 20.22 -18.26 -3.93
CA GLY A 506 20.78 -17.70 -5.16
C GLY A 506 19.94 -16.55 -5.73
N ILE A 507 19.38 -15.69 -4.86
CA ILE A 507 18.50 -14.59 -5.29
C ILE A 507 19.28 -13.56 -6.11
N ILE A 508 20.54 -13.30 -5.75
CA ILE A 508 21.46 -12.45 -6.51
C ILE A 508 21.63 -12.96 -7.95
N LEU A 509 21.89 -14.26 -8.12
CA LEU A 509 22.05 -14.87 -9.44
C LEU A 509 20.79 -14.69 -10.31
N ARG A 510 19.60 -14.82 -9.72
CA ARG A 510 18.33 -14.59 -10.43
C ARG A 510 18.15 -13.13 -10.83
N ALA A 511 18.56 -12.20 -9.98
CA ALA A 511 18.55 -10.78 -10.30
C ALA A 511 19.53 -10.46 -11.44
N THR A 512 20.72 -11.07 -11.47
CA THR A 512 21.64 -11.00 -12.61
C THR A 512 21.01 -11.52 -13.90
N GLN A 513 20.32 -12.66 -13.86
CA GLN A 513 19.60 -13.19 -15.02
C GLN A 513 18.49 -12.25 -15.50
N MET A 514 17.85 -11.50 -14.60
CA MET A 514 16.90 -10.46 -14.98
C MET A 514 17.58 -9.29 -15.70
N ASP A 515 18.78 -8.90 -15.25
CA ASP A 515 19.58 -7.86 -15.92
C ASP A 515 20.03 -8.30 -17.30
N ASP A 516 20.58 -9.51 -17.43
CA ASP A 516 20.99 -10.07 -18.72
C ASP A 516 19.82 -10.08 -19.70
N HIS A 517 18.66 -10.55 -19.23
CA HIS A 517 17.45 -10.56 -20.05
C HIS A 517 16.97 -9.15 -20.42
N ARG A 518 17.03 -8.17 -19.51
CA ARG A 518 16.74 -6.78 -19.86
C ARG A 518 17.71 -6.27 -20.92
N GLN A 519 19.00 -6.55 -20.80
CA GLN A 519 20.00 -6.14 -21.79
C GLN A 519 19.73 -6.77 -23.18
N GLU A 520 19.27 -8.02 -23.24
CA GLU A 520 18.82 -8.65 -24.49
C GLU A 520 17.64 -7.90 -25.12
N LEU A 521 16.64 -7.53 -24.32
CA LEU A 521 15.46 -6.79 -24.80
C LEU A 521 15.83 -5.37 -25.24
N VAL A 522 16.69 -4.68 -24.50
CA VAL A 522 17.22 -3.35 -24.85
C VAL A 522 17.98 -3.42 -26.18
N LYS A 523 18.81 -4.44 -26.39
CA LYS A 523 19.48 -4.68 -27.69
C LYS A 523 18.48 -4.95 -28.82
N ALA A 524 17.33 -5.54 -28.51
CA ALA A 524 16.22 -5.73 -29.43
C ALA A 524 15.36 -4.45 -29.63
N GLY A 525 15.72 -3.33 -29.02
CA GLY A 525 15.03 -2.04 -29.16
C GLY A 525 13.84 -1.86 -28.21
N TRP A 526 13.74 -2.65 -27.14
CA TRP A 526 12.64 -2.55 -26.17
C TRP A 526 13.17 -2.58 -24.73
N ASP A 527 13.11 -1.45 -24.02
CA ASP A 527 13.38 -1.42 -22.58
C ASP A 527 12.05 -1.46 -21.78
N PRO A 528 11.79 -2.52 -21.00
CA PRO A 528 10.58 -2.59 -20.19
C PRO A 528 10.54 -1.59 -19.04
N GLU A 529 11.67 -1.00 -18.64
CA GLU A 529 11.70 0.11 -17.67
C GLU A 529 11.36 1.46 -18.30
N GLU A 530 11.46 1.58 -19.62
CA GLU A 530 11.02 2.75 -20.41
C GLU A 530 9.70 2.47 -21.15
N ALA A 531 9.02 1.36 -20.80
CA ALA A 531 7.74 1.03 -21.39
C ALA A 531 6.75 2.20 -21.19
N VAL A 532 5.94 2.43 -22.21
CA VAL A 532 4.81 3.37 -22.17
C VAL A 532 3.51 2.59 -22.15
N GLN A 533 2.45 3.20 -21.60
CA GLN A 533 1.10 2.61 -21.63
C GLN A 533 0.66 2.37 -23.08
N ALA A 534 -0.05 1.27 -23.30
CA ALA A 534 -0.62 0.97 -24.60
C ALA A 534 -1.67 2.03 -24.98
N PRO A 535 -1.66 2.53 -26.23
CA PRO A 535 -2.66 3.48 -26.69
C PRO A 535 -4.05 2.84 -26.69
N ILE A 536 -5.07 3.66 -26.45
CA ILE A 536 -6.46 3.25 -26.59
C ILE A 536 -6.75 2.98 -28.06
N THR A 537 -7.23 1.77 -28.37
CA THR A 537 -7.62 1.39 -29.73
C THR A 537 -8.92 2.08 -30.17
N GLU A 538 -9.14 2.20 -31.47
CA GLU A 538 -10.37 2.81 -32.02
C GLU A 538 -11.64 2.08 -31.55
N ARG A 539 -11.57 0.74 -31.44
CA ARG A 539 -12.66 -0.10 -30.91
C ARG A 539 -12.99 0.24 -29.45
N GLU A 540 -11.98 0.58 -28.65
CA GLU A 540 -12.15 0.96 -27.24
C GLU A 540 -12.69 2.39 -27.10
N ARG A 541 -12.35 3.28 -28.04
CA ARG A 541 -12.88 4.65 -28.11
C ARG A 541 -14.36 4.71 -28.50
N ASN A 542 -14.77 3.91 -29.48
CA ASN A 542 -16.12 3.91 -30.04
C ASN A 542 -17.17 3.26 -29.12
N GLN A 543 -16.74 2.71 -27.99
CA GLN A 543 -17.60 1.98 -27.08
C GLN A 543 -18.11 2.85 -25.95
N LYS A 544 -19.39 2.69 -25.62
CA LYS A 544 -19.98 3.27 -24.41
C LYS A 544 -19.31 2.64 -23.18
N PHE A 545 -19.18 3.41 -22.11
CA PHE A 545 -18.55 3.09 -20.81
C PHE A 545 -18.95 1.76 -20.12
N SER A 546 -19.89 1.00 -20.70
CA SER A 546 -20.43 -0.24 -20.16
C SER A 546 -20.15 -1.50 -21.01
N SER A 547 -19.59 -1.39 -22.22
CA SER A 547 -19.20 -2.56 -23.00
C SER A 547 -17.77 -2.98 -22.65
N PHE A 548 -17.58 -4.30 -22.50
CA PHE A 548 -16.47 -5.07 -21.92
C PHE A 548 -15.05 -4.80 -22.43
N HIS A 549 -14.81 -3.68 -23.11
CA HIS A 549 -13.57 -3.46 -23.82
C HIS A 549 -12.79 -2.24 -23.32
N ARG A 550 -13.26 -1.40 -22.40
CA ARG A 550 -12.44 -0.26 -21.92
C ARG A 550 -12.61 0.06 -20.44
N SER A 551 -11.48 0.14 -19.74
CA SER A 551 -11.37 0.67 -18.38
C SER A 551 -11.47 2.21 -18.39
N PRO A 552 -12.10 2.84 -17.39
CA PRO A 552 -12.13 4.30 -17.31
C PRO A 552 -10.72 4.86 -17.17
N THR A 553 -10.49 6.00 -17.81
CA THR A 553 -9.31 6.84 -17.66
C THR A 553 -9.58 7.93 -16.63
N VAL A 554 -8.51 8.54 -16.12
CA VAL A 554 -8.58 9.69 -15.21
C VAL A 554 -9.25 10.89 -15.89
N ASP A 555 -9.04 11.08 -17.19
CA ASP A 555 -9.64 12.18 -17.94
C ASP A 555 -11.16 12.03 -18.13
N ASP A 556 -11.68 10.79 -18.07
CA ASP A 556 -13.12 10.57 -18.12
C ASP A 556 -13.83 11.29 -16.96
N LYS A 557 -13.19 11.44 -15.79
CA LYS A 557 -13.71 12.18 -14.63
C LYS A 557 -13.98 13.66 -14.91
N ARG A 558 -13.24 14.27 -15.82
CA ARG A 558 -13.51 15.65 -16.29
C ARG A 558 -14.86 15.75 -17.02
N ASN A 559 -15.41 14.61 -17.43
CA ASN A 559 -16.70 14.51 -18.09
C ASN A 559 -17.89 14.30 -17.13
N ASP A 560 -17.74 14.48 -15.83
CA ASP A 560 -18.88 14.45 -14.90
C ASP A 560 -19.79 15.67 -15.10
N PRO A 561 -21.07 15.50 -15.49
CA PRO A 561 -22.00 16.61 -15.65
C PRO A 561 -22.20 17.44 -14.38
N LYS A 562 -21.90 16.90 -13.20
CA LYS A 562 -21.99 17.62 -11.93
C LYS A 562 -21.00 18.79 -11.86
N PHE A 563 -19.83 18.64 -12.49
CA PHE A 563 -18.75 19.64 -12.44
C PHE A 563 -18.62 20.46 -13.73
N MET A 564 -19.42 20.15 -14.76
CA MET A 564 -19.48 20.96 -15.98
C MET A 564 -20.23 22.26 -15.76
N THR A 565 -19.72 23.32 -16.35
CA THR A 565 -20.45 24.56 -16.56
C THR A 565 -21.65 24.35 -17.51
N GLU A 566 -22.68 25.19 -17.41
CA GLU A 566 -23.83 25.14 -18.32
C GLU A 566 -23.44 25.33 -19.79
N GLU A 567 -22.38 26.10 -20.04
CA GLU A 567 -21.83 26.32 -21.38
C GLU A 567 -21.19 25.03 -21.93
N GLU A 568 -20.38 24.33 -21.14
CA GLU A 568 -19.81 23.03 -21.54
C GLU A 568 -20.88 21.96 -21.78
N LYS A 569 -21.93 21.94 -20.94
CA LYS A 569 -23.09 21.06 -21.15
C LYS A 569 -23.76 21.35 -22.49
N ARG A 570 -23.98 22.63 -22.82
CA ARG A 570 -24.58 23.08 -24.08
C ARG A 570 -23.72 22.70 -25.29
N TRP A 571 -22.40 22.91 -25.22
CA TRP A 571 -21.48 22.52 -26.29
C TRP A 571 -21.47 21.02 -26.54
N LYS A 572 -21.51 20.19 -25.49
CA LYS A 572 -21.59 18.72 -25.64
C LYS A 572 -22.92 18.24 -26.22
N LEU A 573 -24.02 18.94 -25.95
CA LEU A 573 -25.31 18.67 -26.57
C LEU A 573 -25.28 18.97 -28.09
N ILE A 574 -24.59 20.04 -28.49
CA ILE A 574 -24.43 20.45 -29.89
C ILE A 574 -23.44 19.54 -30.64
N ALA A 575 -22.36 19.12 -29.98
CA ALA A 575 -21.30 18.30 -30.58
C ALA A 575 -21.63 16.80 -30.65
N ARG A 576 -22.81 16.36 -30.18
CA ARG A 576 -23.25 14.97 -30.43
C ARG A 576 -23.44 14.82 -31.94
N PRO A 577 -22.69 13.94 -32.62
CA PRO A 577 -22.96 13.64 -34.02
C PRO A 577 -24.43 13.21 -34.09
N GLU A 578 -25.20 13.86 -34.95
CA GLU A 578 -26.56 13.40 -35.25
C GLU A 578 -26.46 11.91 -35.54
N ARG A 579 -27.19 11.09 -34.77
CA ARG A 579 -27.35 9.68 -35.09
C ARG A 579 -28.00 9.64 -36.46
N ARG A 580 -27.22 9.49 -37.53
CA ARG A 580 -27.74 9.02 -38.81
C ARG A 580 -28.31 7.64 -38.51
N HIS A 581 -29.63 7.61 -38.37
CA HIS A 581 -30.41 6.39 -38.50
C HIS A 581 -30.18 5.90 -39.93
N GLU A 582 -29.12 5.13 -40.16
CA GLU A 582 -29.03 4.25 -41.31
C GLU A 582 -29.96 3.06 -41.05
N HIS A 583 -31.26 3.32 -41.13
CA HIS A 583 -32.22 2.30 -41.55
C HIS A 583 -32.20 2.32 -43.08
N GLY A 584 -31.28 1.54 -43.65
CA GLY A 584 -31.29 1.18 -45.05
C GLY A 584 -32.45 0.22 -45.34
N TYR A 585 -33.23 0.59 -46.34
CA TYR A 585 -34.20 -0.24 -47.05
C TYR A 585 -33.58 -1.49 -47.69
#